data_AF-A0A1F0CAR9-F1
#
_entry.id   AF-A0A1F0CAR9-F1
#
_cell.length_a   1.000
_cell.length_b   1.000
_cell.length_c   1.000
_cell.angle_alpha   90.00
_cell.angle_beta   90.00
_cell.angle_gamma   90.00
#
_symmetry.space_group_name_H-M   'P 1'
#
loop_
_entity.id
_entity.type
_entity.pdbx_description
1 polymer ?
#
loop_
_entity_poly.entity_id
_entity_poly.type
_entity_poly.pdbx_seq_one_letter_code
_entity_poly.pdbx_strand_id
1 'polypeptide(L)'
;MTMKTIEEIYKNYPNIPYISPERDLAEINFSKVVPRKNMEETSEGLLPGDIILLWRIQFGTFTTETSFSKYFEYIYGINGKEHLEFLIKNGFVRMESPLDSLDHLSAPLLKLFLKEKNVKGLSKMKRSDLDQAIAIAFTEEELGKLFVVRGLALTEKGLAALSNNQEVIDRHPKKKF
;
A
#
# COMPACT_ATOMS: atom_id res chain seq x y z
N MET A 1 -31.43 -21.02 14.67
CA MET A 1 -30.83 -19.69 14.93
C MET A 1 -31.05 -18.86 13.69
N THR A 2 -31.72 -17.72 13.81
CA THR A 2 -31.87 -16.78 12.70
C THR A 2 -30.51 -16.13 12.43
N MET A 3 -29.97 -16.29 11.21
CA MET A 3 -28.77 -15.57 10.80
C MET A 3 -29.10 -14.08 10.78
N LYS A 4 -28.35 -13.27 11.53
CA LYS A 4 -28.47 -11.81 11.48
C LYS A 4 -27.90 -11.31 10.16
N THR A 5 -28.53 -10.32 9.55
CA THR A 5 -27.99 -9.70 8.32
C THR A 5 -26.79 -8.81 8.64
N ILE A 6 -26.01 -8.44 7.62
CA ILE A 6 -24.87 -7.52 7.75
C ILE A 6 -25.35 -6.18 8.35
N GLU A 7 -26.49 -5.68 7.87
CA GLU A 7 -27.10 -4.44 8.33
C GLU A 7 -27.45 -4.52 9.82
N GLU A 8 -27.98 -5.66 10.29
CA GLU A 8 -28.31 -5.85 11.70
C GLU A 8 -27.07 -5.93 12.60
N ILE A 9 -25.98 -6.53 12.10
CA ILE A 9 -24.71 -6.65 12.83
C ILE A 9 -24.05 -5.28 13.02
N TYR A 10 -24.04 -4.46 11.96
CA TYR A 10 -23.32 -3.19 11.92
C TYR A 10 -24.20 -1.94 12.10
N LYS A 11 -25.50 -2.08 12.41
CA LYS A 11 -26.46 -0.96 12.53
C LYS A 11 -26.03 0.21 13.42
N ASN A 12 -25.17 -0.03 14.40
CA ASN A 12 -24.71 0.98 15.37
C ASN A 12 -23.26 1.44 15.09
N TYR A 13 -22.69 1.07 13.95
CA TYR A 13 -21.36 1.45 13.56
C TYR A 13 -21.41 2.81 12.85
N PRO A 14 -20.40 3.67 13.03
CA PRO A 14 -20.33 4.93 12.29
C PRO A 14 -20.14 4.69 10.79
N ASN A 15 -19.40 3.66 10.40
CA ASN A 15 -19.24 3.21 9.02
C ASN A 15 -19.49 1.70 8.90
N ILE A 16 -20.12 1.29 7.80
CA ILE A 16 -20.33 -0.13 7.49
C ILE A 16 -19.04 -0.67 6.86
N PRO A 17 -18.48 -1.79 7.36
CA PRO A 17 -17.27 -2.37 6.76
C PRO A 17 -17.54 -2.86 5.34
N TYR A 18 -16.54 -2.73 4.49
CA TYR A 18 -16.48 -3.44 3.21
C TYR A 18 -16.48 -4.96 3.45
N ILE A 19 -17.29 -5.65 2.68
CA ILE A 19 -17.44 -7.10 2.66
C ILE A 19 -17.45 -7.52 1.20
N SER A 20 -16.46 -8.32 0.79
CA SER A 20 -16.35 -8.79 -0.60
C SER A 20 -17.57 -9.63 -0.98
N PRO A 21 -18.10 -9.53 -2.21
CA PRO A 21 -19.17 -10.42 -2.70
C PRO A 21 -18.82 -11.92 -2.60
N GLU A 22 -17.53 -12.25 -2.67
CA GLU A 22 -16.98 -13.60 -2.59
C GLU A 22 -16.77 -14.08 -1.14
N ARG A 23 -17.01 -13.21 -0.15
CA ARG A 23 -16.84 -13.57 1.26
C ARG A 23 -18.01 -14.43 1.71
N ASP A 24 -17.69 -15.66 2.13
CA ASP A 24 -18.70 -16.54 2.72
C ASP A 24 -19.20 -15.97 4.05
N LEU A 25 -20.46 -15.55 4.06
CA LEU A 25 -21.15 -15.00 5.23
C LEU A 25 -21.64 -16.10 6.17
N ALA A 26 -21.75 -17.35 5.71
CA ALA A 26 -22.09 -18.50 6.56
C ALA A 26 -20.87 -18.96 7.40
N GLU A 27 -19.65 -18.65 6.96
CA GLU A 27 -18.41 -18.80 7.74
C GLU A 27 -18.27 -17.79 8.90
N ILE A 28 -19.23 -16.86 9.08
CA ILE A 28 -19.26 -15.94 10.22
C ILE A 28 -19.60 -16.72 11.49
N ASN A 29 -18.63 -17.47 11.98
CA ASN A 29 -18.49 -17.71 13.40
C ASN A 29 -18.33 -16.32 14.03
N PHE A 30 -19.27 -15.91 14.89
CA PHE A 30 -19.40 -14.54 15.45
C PHE A 30 -18.13 -13.98 16.13
N SER A 31 -17.04 -14.74 16.19
CA SER A 31 -15.70 -14.31 16.61
C SER A 31 -14.95 -13.41 15.61
N LYS A 32 -15.48 -13.13 14.41
CA LYS A 32 -14.78 -12.37 13.34
C LYS A 32 -15.59 -11.20 12.74
N VAL A 33 -16.47 -10.57 13.51
CA VAL A 33 -17.02 -9.25 13.11
C VAL A 33 -15.89 -8.23 13.07
N VAL A 34 -15.94 -7.30 12.11
CA VAL A 34 -15.00 -6.18 12.09
C VAL A 34 -15.25 -5.36 13.36
N PRO A 35 -14.24 -5.05 14.18
CA PRO A 35 -14.45 -4.28 15.40
C PRO A 35 -14.97 -2.87 15.11
N ARG A 36 -15.96 -2.38 15.87
CA ARG A 36 -16.51 -1.01 15.75
C ARG A 36 -15.45 0.08 15.68
N LYS A 37 -14.44 -0.01 16.56
CA LYS A 37 -13.32 0.94 16.60
C LYS A 37 -12.52 1.04 15.30
N ASN A 38 -12.58 0.03 14.42
CA ASN A 38 -11.92 0.04 13.11
C ASN A 38 -12.77 0.73 12.03
N MET A 39 -14.02 1.05 12.36
CA MET A 39 -14.95 1.78 11.51
C MET A 39 -15.18 3.22 11.99
N GLU A 40 -14.47 3.63 13.05
CA GLU A 40 -14.46 5.00 13.57
C GLU A 40 -13.37 5.80 12.86
N GLU A 41 -13.75 6.92 12.25
CA GLU A 41 -12.81 7.81 11.57
C GLU A 41 -11.91 8.53 12.57
N THR A 42 -10.66 8.72 12.14
CA THR A 42 -9.68 9.60 12.78
C THR A 42 -10.02 11.07 12.52
N SER A 43 -9.33 11.99 13.18
CA SER A 43 -9.48 13.44 12.91
C SER A 43 -9.18 13.83 11.47
N GLU A 44 -8.38 13.02 10.77
CA GLU A 44 -7.99 13.19 9.38
C GLU A 44 -9.02 12.63 8.39
N GLY A 45 -10.13 12.06 8.87
CA GLY A 45 -11.16 11.40 8.05
C GLY A 45 -10.70 10.05 7.49
N LEU A 46 -9.71 9.42 8.13
CA LEU A 46 -9.18 8.10 7.76
C LEU A 46 -9.74 7.02 8.67
N LEU A 47 -10.02 5.84 8.13
CA LEU A 47 -10.29 4.66 8.95
C LEU A 47 -8.97 4.06 9.47
N PRO A 48 -8.98 3.34 10.59
CA PRO A 48 -7.83 2.57 11.06
C PRO A 48 -7.21 1.64 10.00
N GLY A 49 -8.01 1.12 9.05
CA GLY A 49 -7.50 0.40 7.89
C GLY A 49 -6.58 1.22 7.00
N ASP A 50 -6.92 2.49 6.77
CA ASP A 50 -6.11 3.44 6.01
C ASP A 50 -4.79 3.72 6.71
N ILE A 51 -4.80 3.90 8.03
CA ILE A 51 -3.59 4.11 8.83
C ILE A 51 -2.64 2.90 8.71
N ILE A 52 -3.17 1.68 8.73
CA ILE A 52 -2.36 0.48 8.49
C ILE A 52 -1.84 0.41 7.06
N LEU A 53 -2.61 0.87 6.08
CA LEU A 53 -2.14 0.95 4.70
C LEU A 53 -1.00 1.96 4.55
N LEU A 54 -1.11 3.14 5.15
CA LEU A 54 -0.03 4.13 5.22
C LEU A 54 1.22 3.57 5.90
N TRP A 55 1.05 2.89 7.04
CA TRP A 55 2.14 2.22 7.75
C TRP A 55 2.86 1.20 6.87
N ARG A 56 2.10 0.40 6.11
CA ARG A 56 2.64 -0.61 5.19
C ARG A 56 3.41 0.03 4.03
N ILE A 57 2.91 1.16 3.51
CA ILE A 57 3.58 1.92 2.44
C ILE A 57 4.90 2.52 2.92
N GLN A 58 4.97 2.98 4.18
CA GLN A 58 6.20 3.54 4.76
C GLN A 58 7.41 2.59 4.68
N PHE A 59 7.18 1.27 4.59
CA PHE A 59 8.26 0.30 4.44
C PHE A 59 8.92 0.29 3.04
N GLY A 60 8.41 1.06 2.08
CA GLY A 60 9.01 1.19 0.74
C GLY A 60 8.94 -0.11 -0.07
N THR A 61 7.98 -0.99 0.21
CA THR A 61 7.78 -2.25 -0.55
C THR A 61 6.49 -2.27 -1.34
N PHE A 62 5.65 -1.24 -1.18
CA PHE A 62 4.38 -1.11 -1.88
C PHE A 62 4.57 -0.47 -3.25
N THR A 63 3.89 -1.02 -4.23
CA THR A 63 3.89 -0.59 -5.63
C THR A 63 2.46 -0.56 -6.18
N THR A 64 2.31 0.00 -7.38
CA THR A 64 1.06 -0.03 -8.16
C THR A 64 0.53 -1.45 -8.46
N GLU A 65 1.34 -2.49 -8.28
CA GLU A 65 0.99 -3.89 -8.53
C GLU A 65 0.83 -4.72 -7.25
N THR A 66 0.97 -4.08 -6.08
CA THR A 66 0.91 -4.79 -4.80
C THR A 66 -0.47 -5.38 -4.55
N SER A 67 -0.50 -6.68 -4.24
CA SER A 67 -1.72 -7.35 -3.79
C SER A 67 -2.00 -7.06 -2.30
N PHE A 68 -3.28 -6.98 -1.96
CA PHE A 68 -3.71 -6.65 -0.60
C PHE A 68 -3.96 -7.92 0.21
N SER A 69 -3.47 -7.92 1.44
CA SER A 69 -3.74 -9.01 2.37
C SER A 69 -5.18 -9.00 2.85
N LYS A 70 -5.76 -10.19 3.05
CA LYS A 70 -7.14 -10.36 3.55
C LYS A 70 -7.40 -9.62 4.87
N TYR A 71 -6.41 -9.33 5.70
CA TYR A 71 -6.66 -8.62 6.95
C TYR A 71 -7.24 -7.21 6.75
N PHE A 72 -6.99 -6.55 5.61
CA PHE A 72 -7.59 -5.24 5.32
C PHE A 72 -9.12 -5.32 5.31
N GLU A 73 -9.66 -6.37 4.72
CA GLU A 73 -11.10 -6.64 4.75
C GLU A 73 -11.53 -7.24 6.09
N TYR A 74 -10.88 -8.34 6.53
CA TYR A 74 -11.38 -9.13 7.65
C TYR A 74 -11.18 -8.49 9.02
N ILE A 75 -10.13 -7.69 9.20
CA ILE A 75 -9.84 -7.01 10.47
C ILE A 75 -10.25 -5.54 10.40
N TYR A 76 -9.96 -4.86 9.29
CA TYR A 76 -10.14 -3.42 9.17
C TYR A 76 -11.37 -2.99 8.38
N GLY A 77 -12.06 -3.92 7.71
CA GLY A 77 -13.31 -3.62 7.01
C GLY A 77 -13.13 -2.68 5.82
N ILE A 78 -11.97 -2.66 5.17
CA ILE A 78 -11.72 -1.80 4.00
C ILE A 78 -11.38 -2.63 2.76
N ASN A 79 -11.77 -2.11 1.59
CA ASN A 79 -11.23 -2.57 0.32
C ASN A 79 -9.87 -1.89 0.10
N GLY A 80 -8.78 -2.65 0.27
CA GLY A 80 -7.43 -2.10 0.21
C GLY A 80 -7.12 -1.34 -1.09
N LYS A 81 -7.65 -1.77 -2.23
CA LYS A 81 -7.42 -1.11 -3.52
C LYS A 81 -8.13 0.24 -3.60
N GLU A 82 -9.43 0.26 -3.32
CA GLU A 82 -10.24 1.50 -3.35
C GLU A 82 -9.72 2.52 -2.35
N HIS A 83 -9.31 2.06 -1.16
CA HIS A 83 -8.73 2.91 -0.14
C HIS A 83 -7.33 3.43 -0.52
N LEU A 84 -6.51 2.64 -1.22
CA LEU A 84 -5.26 3.16 -1.78
C LEU A 84 -5.53 4.29 -2.79
N GLU A 85 -6.48 4.10 -3.69
CA GLU A 85 -6.88 5.12 -4.67
C GLU A 85 -7.39 6.39 -3.98
N PHE A 86 -8.18 6.24 -2.91
CA PHE A 86 -8.61 7.33 -2.05
C PHE A 86 -7.42 8.06 -1.40
N LEU A 87 -6.46 7.35 -0.83
CA LEU A 87 -5.29 7.95 -0.17
C LEU A 87 -4.40 8.72 -1.15
N ILE A 88 -4.25 8.22 -2.38
CA ILE A 88 -3.54 8.93 -3.46
C ILE A 88 -4.30 10.19 -3.83
N LYS A 89 -5.60 10.06 -4.11
CA LYS A 89 -6.46 11.19 -4.51
C LYS A 89 -6.50 12.30 -3.47
N ASN A 90 -6.45 11.96 -2.18
CA ASN A 90 -6.49 12.91 -1.07
C ASN A 90 -5.10 13.36 -0.60
N GLY A 91 -4.04 13.01 -1.32
CA GLY A 91 -2.69 13.52 -1.12
C GLY A 91 -2.00 12.98 0.13
N PHE A 92 -2.40 11.82 0.65
CA PHE A 92 -1.66 11.12 1.73
C PHE A 92 -0.53 10.25 1.17
N VAL A 93 -0.73 9.73 -0.05
CA VAL A 93 0.23 8.90 -0.76
C VAL A 93 0.52 9.55 -2.11
N ARG A 94 1.79 9.51 -2.53
CA ARG A 94 2.19 9.86 -3.90
C ARG A 94 2.69 8.61 -4.61
N MET A 95 2.46 8.56 -5.92
CA MET A 95 3.20 7.64 -6.79
C MET A 95 4.61 8.20 -6.97
N GLU A 96 5.60 7.33 -6.91
CA GLU A 96 6.98 7.66 -7.16
C GLU A 96 7.24 7.93 -8.64
N SER A 97 8.31 8.66 -8.94
CA SER A 97 8.79 8.79 -10.32
C SER A 97 9.44 7.49 -10.80
N PRO A 98 9.65 7.31 -12.12
CA PRO A 98 10.47 6.23 -12.62
C PRO A 98 11.84 6.11 -11.94
N LEU A 99 12.58 7.21 -11.74
CA LEU A 99 13.87 7.17 -11.04
C LEU A 99 13.75 6.77 -9.57
N ASP A 100 12.74 7.30 -8.86
CA ASP A 100 12.49 6.92 -7.47
C ASP A 100 12.14 5.42 -7.36
N SER A 101 11.46 4.87 -8.37
CA SER A 101 10.96 3.48 -8.38
C SER A 101 12.01 2.43 -8.78
N LEU A 102 13.28 2.79 -8.93
CA LEU A 102 14.29 1.87 -9.47
C LEU A 102 14.52 0.67 -8.55
N ASP A 103 14.42 0.83 -7.24
CA ASP A 103 14.65 -0.21 -6.23
C ASP A 103 13.71 -1.42 -6.36
N HIS A 104 12.55 -1.23 -6.99
CA HIS A 104 11.61 -2.27 -7.35
C HIS A 104 12.02 -3.09 -8.59
N LEU A 105 13.04 -2.66 -9.33
CA LEU A 105 13.57 -3.37 -10.49
C LEU A 105 14.77 -4.23 -10.11
N SER A 106 14.91 -5.37 -10.78
CA SER A 106 16.06 -6.23 -10.59
C SER A 106 17.33 -5.63 -11.23
N ALA A 107 18.50 -5.87 -10.63
CA ALA A 107 19.77 -5.43 -11.19
C ALA A 107 20.03 -5.94 -12.63
N PRO A 108 19.67 -7.17 -13.01
CA PRO A 108 19.74 -7.62 -14.41
C PRO A 108 18.93 -6.75 -15.37
N LEU A 109 17.72 -6.32 -14.98
CA LEU A 109 16.88 -5.47 -15.81
C LEU A 109 17.51 -4.10 -16.04
N LEU A 110 18.07 -3.48 -14.99
CA LEU A 110 18.79 -2.21 -15.14
C LEU A 110 19.99 -2.33 -16.08
N LYS A 111 20.72 -3.46 -16.03
CA LYS A 111 21.83 -3.72 -16.96
C LYS A 111 21.35 -3.85 -18.40
N LEU A 112 20.15 -4.37 -18.65
CA LEU A 112 19.58 -4.41 -20.00
C LEU A 112 19.33 -3.00 -20.53
N PHE A 113 18.70 -2.13 -19.73
CA PHE A 113 18.47 -0.73 -20.12
C PHE A 113 19.78 0.00 -20.42
N LEU A 114 20.77 -0.10 -19.54
CA LEU A 114 22.08 0.54 -19.74
C LEU A 114 22.82 0.02 -20.98
N LYS A 115 22.62 -1.25 -21.34
CA LYS A 115 23.20 -1.83 -22.56
C LYS A 115 22.61 -1.19 -23.82
N GLU A 116 21.32 -0.86 -23.84
CA GLU A 116 20.68 -0.14 -24.96
C GLU A 116 21.27 1.26 -25.16
N LYS A 117 21.72 1.90 -24.08
CA LYS A 117 22.48 3.16 -24.12
C LYS A 117 23.98 2.98 -24.35
N ASN A 118 24.44 1.77 -24.68
CA ASN A 118 25.84 1.42 -24.93
C ASN A 118 26.80 1.66 -23.75
N VAL A 119 26.29 1.63 -22.51
CA VAL A 119 27.12 1.76 -21.30
C VAL A 119 27.97 0.50 -21.10
N LYS A 120 29.27 0.69 -20.85
CA LYS A 120 30.26 -0.40 -20.70
C LYS A 120 30.54 -0.67 -19.20
N GLY A 121 31.15 -1.83 -18.91
CA GLY A 121 31.60 -2.16 -17.56
C GLY A 121 30.52 -2.70 -16.60
N LEU A 122 29.33 -3.04 -17.11
CA LEU A 122 28.15 -3.44 -16.31
C LEU A 122 28.36 -4.67 -15.41
N SER A 123 29.31 -5.56 -15.73
CA SER A 123 29.55 -6.77 -14.95
C SER A 123 30.11 -6.49 -13.55
N LYS A 124 30.85 -5.38 -13.38
CA LYS A 124 31.48 -4.99 -12.10
C LYS A 124 30.64 -4.03 -11.27
N MET A 125 29.58 -3.45 -11.84
CA MET A 125 28.72 -2.48 -11.16
C MET A 125 27.90 -3.15 -10.05
N LYS A 126 27.96 -2.55 -8.87
CA LYS A 126 27.05 -2.83 -7.74
C LYS A 126 25.73 -2.10 -7.95
N ARG A 127 24.76 -2.36 -7.07
CA ARG A 127 23.41 -1.78 -7.18
C ARG A 127 23.44 -0.25 -7.27
N SER A 128 24.14 0.41 -6.35
CA SER A 128 24.29 1.86 -6.33
C SER A 128 24.89 2.42 -7.64
N ASP A 129 25.85 1.72 -8.23
CA ASP A 129 26.49 2.15 -9.47
C ASP A 129 25.52 2.06 -10.66
N LEU A 130 24.64 1.04 -10.67
CA LEU A 130 23.60 0.89 -11.68
C LEU A 130 22.57 2.01 -11.57
N ASP A 131 22.12 2.33 -10.35
CA ASP A 131 21.14 3.40 -10.12
C ASP A 131 21.69 4.76 -10.59
N GLN A 132 22.95 5.07 -10.25
CA GLN A 132 23.63 6.27 -10.73
C GLN A 132 23.79 6.28 -12.25
N ALA A 133 24.21 5.17 -12.85
CA ALA A 133 24.34 5.08 -14.30
C ALA A 133 23.01 5.27 -15.02
N ILE A 134 21.91 4.75 -14.47
CA ILE A 134 20.56 4.95 -15.00
C ILE A 134 20.18 6.44 -14.93
N ALA A 135 20.37 7.08 -13.77
CA ALA A 135 20.06 8.49 -13.58
C ALA A 135 20.84 9.43 -14.51
N ILE A 136 22.04 9.03 -14.93
CA ILE A 136 22.85 9.79 -15.91
C ILE A 136 22.40 9.50 -17.36
N ALA A 137 22.07 8.25 -17.67
CA ALA A 137 21.84 7.79 -19.04
C ALA A 137 20.40 7.98 -19.54
N PHE A 138 19.44 8.18 -18.64
CA PHE A 138 18.02 8.26 -18.96
C PHE A 138 17.33 9.45 -18.30
N THR A 139 16.37 9.99 -19.02
CA THR A 139 15.35 10.89 -18.47
C THR A 139 14.20 10.12 -17.83
N GLU A 140 13.42 10.78 -16.97
CA GLU A 140 12.19 10.21 -16.38
C GLU A 140 11.21 9.71 -17.46
N GLU A 141 11.04 10.46 -18.55
CA GLU A 141 10.13 10.08 -19.64
C GLU A 141 10.59 8.80 -20.34
N GLU A 142 11.90 8.67 -20.62
CA GLU A 142 12.44 7.47 -21.25
C GLU A 142 12.29 6.24 -20.33
N LEU A 143 12.64 6.36 -19.05
CA LEU A 143 12.44 5.27 -18.09
C LEU A 143 10.97 4.91 -17.94
N GLY A 144 10.10 5.91 -17.92
CA GLY A 144 8.66 5.69 -17.81
C GLY A 144 8.06 4.89 -18.96
N LYS A 145 8.72 4.86 -20.13
CA LYS A 145 8.35 4.02 -21.28
C LYS A 145 8.90 2.59 -21.17
N LEU A 146 9.99 2.39 -20.42
CA LEU A 146 10.63 1.08 -20.25
C LEU A 146 9.94 0.21 -19.20
N PHE A 147 9.32 0.82 -18.18
CA PHE A 147 8.54 0.10 -17.19
C PHE A 147 7.43 0.97 -16.59
N VAL A 148 6.32 0.33 -16.23
CA VAL A 148 5.11 1.00 -15.74
C VAL A 148 4.93 0.92 -14.23
N VAL A 149 5.55 -0.06 -13.55
CA VAL A 149 5.45 -0.20 -12.09
C VAL A 149 6.01 1.04 -11.40
N ARG A 150 5.28 1.57 -10.42
CA ARG A 150 5.74 2.67 -9.58
C ARG A 150 5.69 2.28 -8.12
N GLY A 151 6.70 2.71 -7.38
CA GLY A 151 6.66 2.68 -5.93
C GLY A 151 5.64 3.68 -5.39
N LEU A 152 5.30 3.49 -4.12
CA LEU A 152 4.37 4.35 -3.40
C LEU A 152 5.09 4.91 -2.18
N ALA A 153 4.99 6.22 -2.01
CA ALA A 153 5.61 6.93 -0.90
C ALA A 153 4.57 7.77 -0.16
N LEU A 154 4.78 7.94 1.14
CA LEU A 154 3.97 8.86 1.93
C LEU A 154 4.33 10.31 1.58
N THR A 155 3.32 11.17 1.52
CA THR A 155 3.53 12.62 1.53
C THR A 155 3.77 13.12 2.96
N GLU A 156 4.09 14.40 3.13
CA GLU A 156 4.12 15.02 4.47
C GLU A 156 2.79 14.85 5.22
N LYS A 157 1.67 14.97 4.50
CA LYS A 157 0.32 14.74 5.03
C LYS A 157 0.13 13.28 5.47
N GLY A 158 0.60 12.32 4.66
CA GLY A 158 0.59 10.90 5.00
C GLY A 158 1.41 10.57 6.25
N LEU A 159 2.61 11.14 6.35
CA LEU A 159 3.49 10.99 7.51
C LEU A 159 2.87 11.58 8.78
N ALA A 160 2.27 12.78 8.69
CA ALA A 160 1.59 13.42 9.80
C ALA A 160 0.39 12.57 10.29
N ALA A 161 -0.45 12.10 9.36
CA ALA A 161 -1.59 11.24 9.70
C ALA A 161 -1.13 9.93 10.37
N LEU A 162 -0.03 9.36 9.90
CA LEU A 162 0.54 8.16 10.51
C LEU A 162 1.04 8.42 11.93
N SER A 163 1.75 9.53 12.13
CA SER A 163 2.29 9.93 13.44
C SER A 163 1.18 10.26 14.45
N ASN A 164 0.08 10.86 14.00
CA ASN A 164 -1.05 11.24 14.85
C ASN A 164 -1.89 10.05 15.33
N ASN A 165 -1.77 8.90 14.67
CA ASN A 165 -2.61 7.72 14.88
C ASN A 165 -1.78 6.47 15.26
N GLN A 166 -0.68 6.67 15.98
CA GLN A 166 0.28 5.62 16.35
C GLN A 166 -0.38 4.46 17.13
N GLU A 167 -1.42 4.74 17.91
CA GLU A 167 -2.18 3.75 18.66
C GLU A 167 -2.91 2.73 17.76
N VAL A 168 -3.24 3.08 16.51
CA VAL A 168 -3.75 2.11 15.53
C VAL A 168 -2.67 1.10 15.16
N ILE A 169 -1.45 1.57 14.95
CA ILE A 169 -0.29 0.74 14.57
C ILE A 169 0.13 -0.17 15.72
N ASP A 170 0.10 0.33 16.95
CA ASP A 170 0.50 -0.44 18.14
C ASP A 170 -0.46 -1.59 18.44
N ARG A 171 -1.72 -1.45 18.05
CA ARG A 171 -2.74 -2.50 18.15
C ARG A 171 -2.70 -3.51 17.00
N HIS A 172 -2.00 -3.20 15.91
CA HIS A 172 -1.88 -4.12 14.77
C HIS A 172 -1.06 -5.36 15.18
N PRO A 173 -1.52 -6.59 14.88
CA PRO A 173 -0.75 -7.79 15.16
C PRO A 173 0.59 -7.78 14.42
N LYS A 174 1.68 -7.59 15.15
CA LYS A 174 3.05 -7.67 14.62
C LYS A 174 3.54 -9.12 14.76
N LYS A 175 4.11 -9.71 13.70
CA LYS A 175 4.81 -11.00 13.84
C LYS A 175 5.93 -10.82 14.85
N LYS A 176 5.89 -11.60 15.94
CA LYS A 176 7.06 -11.79 16.80
C LYS A 176 7.96 -12.80 16.09
N PHE A 177 9.18 -12.40 15.76
CA PHE A 177 10.22 -13.30 15.28
C PHE A 177 10.98 -13.85 16.47
#